data_AF-A0AAU8SQW9-F1
#
_entry.id   AF-A0AAU8SQW9-F1
#
_cell.length_a   1.000
_cell.length_b   1.000
_cell.length_c   1.000
_cell.angle_alpha   90.00
_cell.angle_beta   90.00
_cell.angle_gamma   90.00
#
_symmetry.space_group_name_H-M   'P 1'
#
loop_
_entity.id
_entity.type
_entity.pdbx_description
1 polymer ?
#
loop_
_entity_poly.entity_id
_entity_poly.type
_entity_poly.pdbx_seq_one_letter_code
_entity_poly.pdbx_strand_id
1 'polypeptide(L)'
;MFNPSRDDVRRFFIDTWRKQRSGEILTPLEAMAADWIVEHPEYHAELEDAGRSAAHDYTPDEGRTNPFLHLSMHLAISEQLSIDQPPGIRAAHEKLAARCDCAHDAQHAIMECLGETIWEAQRTNTPPDSDAYLQRILRRASRG
;
A
#
# COMPACT_ATOMS: atom_id res chain seq x y z
N MET A 1 8.54 -2.29 -19.43
CA MET A 1 8.22 -2.26 -17.98
C MET A 1 7.88 -0.83 -17.64
N PHE A 2 6.61 -0.54 -17.32
CA PHE A 2 6.18 0.78 -16.89
C PHE A 2 6.61 0.90 -15.42
N ASN A 3 7.72 1.57 -15.15
CA ASN A 3 8.14 1.88 -13.78
C ASN A 3 7.84 3.36 -13.55
N PRO A 4 6.69 3.71 -12.96
CA PRO A 4 6.31 5.12 -12.78
C PRO A 4 7.38 5.83 -11.95
N SER A 5 7.69 7.07 -12.32
CA SER A 5 8.58 7.88 -11.50
C SER A 5 7.92 8.21 -10.16
N ARG A 6 8.72 8.63 -9.18
CA ARG A 6 8.21 9.13 -7.89
C ARG A 6 7.17 10.24 -8.08
N ASP A 7 7.38 11.12 -9.06
CA ASP A 7 6.48 12.23 -9.34
C ASP A 7 5.18 11.77 -10.01
N ASP A 8 5.23 10.71 -10.83
CA ASP A 8 4.02 10.12 -11.41
C ASP A 8 3.12 9.52 -10.34
N VAL A 9 3.69 8.80 -9.36
CA VAL A 9 2.96 8.22 -8.23
C VAL A 9 2.31 9.32 -7.38
N ARG A 10 3.06 10.39 -7.09
CA ARG A 10 2.53 11.54 -6.34
C ARG A 10 1.36 12.20 -7.04
N ARG A 11 1.54 12.53 -8.33
CA ARG A 11 0.50 13.14 -9.15
C ARG A 11 -0.73 12.25 -9.22
N PHE A 12 -0.55 10.94 -9.37
CA PHE A 12 -1.66 9.98 -9.38
C PHE A 12 -2.52 10.06 -8.11
N PHE A 13 -1.94 10.03 -6.91
CA PHE A 13 -2.73 10.10 -5.67
C PHE A 13 -3.36 11.49 -5.44
N ILE A 14 -2.65 12.57 -5.76
CA ILE A 14 -3.17 13.94 -5.67
C ILE A 14 -4.38 14.10 -6.61
N ASP A 15 -4.25 13.68 -7.87
CA ASP A 15 -5.32 13.78 -8.86
C ASP A 15 -6.50 12.88 -8.50
N THR A 16 -6.24 11.67 -7.98
CA THR A 16 -7.28 10.76 -7.47
C THR A 16 -8.07 11.43 -6.36
N TRP A 17 -7.39 12.01 -5.36
CA TRP A 17 -8.05 12.66 -4.24
C TRP A 17 -8.87 13.88 -4.67
N ARG A 18 -8.31 14.69 -5.59
CA ARG A 18 -9.02 15.81 -6.20
C ARG A 18 -10.31 15.35 -6.88
N LYS A 19 -10.24 14.32 -7.72
CA LYS A 19 -11.41 13.77 -8.45
C LYS A 19 -12.46 13.19 -7.50
N GLN A 20 -12.03 12.44 -6.48
CA GLN A 20 -12.93 11.88 -5.47
C GLN A 20 -13.72 12.98 -4.76
N ARG A 21 -13.04 14.07 -4.36
CA ARG A 21 -13.67 15.22 -3.70
C ARG A 21 -14.59 16.03 -4.60
N SER A 22 -14.31 16.10 -5.90
CA SER A 22 -15.15 16.82 -6.87
C SER A 22 -16.30 15.97 -7.44
N GLY A 23 -16.39 14.69 -7.07
CA GLY A 23 -17.38 13.76 -7.63
C GLY A 23 -17.14 13.45 -9.11
N GLU A 24 -15.90 13.58 -9.58
CA GLU A 24 -15.53 13.20 -10.94
C GLU A 24 -15.49 11.69 -11.11
N ILE A 25 -15.64 11.22 -12.37
CA ILE A 25 -15.55 9.79 -12.69
C ILE A 25 -14.12 9.32 -12.44
N LEU A 26 -13.99 8.30 -11.59
CA LEU A 26 -12.73 7.61 -11.34
C LEU A 26 -12.56 6.42 -12.29
N THR A 27 -11.32 6.22 -12.76
CA THR A 27 -10.92 4.94 -13.33
C THR A 27 -10.92 3.84 -12.25
N PRO A 28 -10.92 2.55 -12.62
CA PRO A 28 -10.89 1.47 -11.62
C PRO A 28 -9.71 1.55 -10.64
N LEU A 29 -8.53 1.94 -11.12
CA LEU A 29 -7.35 2.10 -10.26
C LEU A 29 -7.49 3.33 -9.34
N GLU A 30 -8.03 4.44 -9.84
CA GLU A 30 -8.31 5.62 -9.02
C GLU A 30 -9.38 5.34 -7.96
N ALA A 31 -10.41 4.54 -8.27
CA ALA A 31 -11.43 4.15 -7.30
C ALA A 31 -10.82 3.34 -6.15
N MET A 32 -10.00 2.33 -6.47
CA MET A 32 -9.27 1.55 -5.47
C MET A 32 -8.32 2.43 -4.63
N ALA A 33 -7.64 3.39 -5.26
CA ALA A 33 -6.78 4.34 -4.54
C ALA A 33 -7.58 5.28 -3.65
N ALA A 34 -8.75 5.75 -4.11
CA ALA A 34 -9.63 6.62 -3.34
C ALA A 34 -10.16 5.91 -2.08
N ASP A 35 -10.51 4.63 -2.16
CA ASP A 35 -10.92 3.84 -0.99
C ASP A 35 -9.81 3.85 0.08
N TRP A 36 -8.54 3.61 -0.30
CA TRP A 36 -7.42 3.68 0.64
C TRP A 36 -7.11 5.09 1.12
N ILE A 37 -7.30 6.11 0.30
CA ILE A 37 -7.13 7.51 0.75
C ILE A 37 -8.18 7.83 1.83
N VAL A 38 -9.42 7.38 1.69
CA VAL A 38 -10.48 7.60 2.68
C VAL A 38 -10.14 6.96 4.03
N GLU A 39 -9.56 5.76 4.02
CA GLU A 39 -9.09 5.06 5.24
C GLU A 39 -7.86 5.72 5.90
N HIS A 40 -7.23 6.71 5.26
CA HIS A 40 -6.04 7.41 5.75
C HIS A 40 -6.22 8.95 5.81
N PRO A 41 -7.09 9.45 6.71
CA PRO A 41 -7.32 10.89 6.87
C PRO A 41 -6.05 11.67 7.25
N GLU A 42 -5.06 11.02 7.86
CA GLU A 42 -3.76 11.62 8.21
C GLU A 42 -2.95 12.07 6.98
N TYR A 43 -3.28 11.60 5.78
CA TYR A 43 -2.60 11.96 4.53
C TYR A 43 -3.38 12.96 3.69
N HIS A 44 -4.61 13.34 4.07
CA HIS A 44 -5.44 14.24 3.27
C HIS A 44 -4.78 15.61 3.08
N ALA A 45 -4.13 16.15 4.12
CA ALA A 45 -3.45 17.44 4.04
C ALA A 45 -2.32 17.44 3.00
N GLU A 46 -1.52 16.37 2.95
CA GLU A 46 -0.47 16.17 1.95
C GLU A 46 -1.04 16.00 0.53
N LEU A 47 -2.21 15.38 0.38
CA LEU A 47 -2.85 15.17 -0.92
C LEU A 47 -3.57 16.41 -1.45
N GLU A 48 -3.95 17.34 -0.57
CA GLU A 48 -4.59 18.61 -0.96
C GLU A 48 -3.58 19.69 -1.36
N ASP A 49 -2.36 19.66 -0.80
CA ASP A 49 -1.29 20.61 -1.11
C ASP A 49 -0.25 20.02 -2.07
N ALA A 50 -0.61 19.99 -3.36
CA ALA A 50 0.24 19.47 -4.42
C ALA A 50 1.61 20.16 -4.51
N GLY A 51 1.68 21.46 -4.17
CA GLY A 51 2.93 22.24 -4.21
C GLY A 51 3.90 21.85 -3.11
N ARG A 52 3.39 21.65 -1.87
CA ARG A 52 4.20 21.22 -0.73
C ARG A 52 4.65 19.76 -0.84
N SER A 53 3.80 18.87 -1.36
CA SER A 53 4.10 17.45 -1.50
C SER A 53 5.18 17.16 -2.55
N ALA A 54 5.27 17.96 -3.62
CA ALA A 54 6.30 17.82 -4.64
C ALA A 54 7.72 18.11 -4.10
N ALA A 55 7.85 19.12 -3.23
CA ALA A 55 9.14 19.56 -2.70
C ALA A 55 9.64 18.74 -1.49
N HIS A 56 8.76 17.99 -0.82
CA HIS A 56 9.12 17.33 0.42
C HIS A 56 9.85 16.01 0.17
N ASP A 57 11.03 15.85 0.77
CA ASP A 57 11.77 14.61 0.76
C ASP A 57 11.52 13.83 2.06
N TYR A 58 10.72 12.76 1.97
CA TYR A 58 10.40 11.91 3.11
C TYR A 58 11.61 11.02 3.40
N THR A 59 12.54 11.53 4.21
CA THR A 59 13.71 10.76 4.63
C THR A 59 13.39 9.89 5.85
N PRO A 60 13.99 8.70 5.99
CA PRO A 60 13.74 7.81 7.13
C PRO A 60 14.01 8.48 8.50
N ASP A 61 14.96 9.41 8.56
CA ASP A 61 15.36 10.14 9.77
C ASP A 61 14.28 11.09 10.32
N GLU A 62 13.31 11.51 9.50
CA GLU A 62 12.23 12.39 9.96
C GLU A 62 11.17 11.64 10.80
N GLY A 63 11.26 10.31 10.90
CA GLY A 63 10.31 9.47 11.66
C GLY A 63 8.87 9.51 11.10
N ARG A 64 8.67 10.12 9.92
CA ARG A 64 7.38 10.23 9.25
C ARG A 64 7.27 9.19 8.14
N THR A 65 6.19 8.43 8.15
CA THR A 65 5.86 7.52 7.05
C THR A 65 5.59 8.32 5.78
N ASN A 66 6.21 7.91 4.67
CA ASN A 66 5.93 8.51 3.35
C ASN A 66 4.52 8.12 2.88
N PRO A 67 3.56 9.05 2.77
CA PRO A 67 2.17 8.75 2.45
C PRO A 67 2.01 8.09 1.08
N PHE A 68 2.81 8.52 0.11
CA PHE A 68 2.75 8.00 -1.26
C PHE A 68 3.26 6.57 -1.33
N LEU A 69 4.33 6.24 -0.59
CA LEU A 69 4.82 4.87 -0.50
C LEU A 69 3.79 3.99 0.22
N HIS A 70 3.25 4.45 1.33
CA HIS A 70 2.24 3.73 2.12
C HIS A 70 1.00 3.38 1.29
N LEU A 71 0.40 4.37 0.63
CA LEU A 71 -0.76 4.17 -0.24
C LEU A 71 -0.43 3.29 -1.45
N SER A 72 0.79 3.38 -2.01
CA SER A 72 1.23 2.49 -3.08
C SER A 72 1.33 1.04 -2.62
N MET A 73 1.78 0.79 -1.39
CA MET A 73 1.83 -0.56 -0.83
C MET A 73 0.42 -1.13 -0.65
N HIS A 74 -0.55 -0.32 -0.23
CA HIS A 74 -1.96 -0.74 -0.19
C HIS A 74 -2.49 -1.15 -1.57
N LEU A 75 -2.20 -0.37 -2.62
CA LEU A 75 -2.57 -0.73 -3.99
C LEU A 75 -1.92 -2.03 -4.45
N ALA A 76 -0.62 -2.20 -4.19
CA ALA A 76 0.10 -3.41 -4.54
C ALA A 76 -0.49 -4.64 -3.85
N ILE A 77 -0.84 -4.55 -2.57
CA ILE A 77 -1.48 -5.65 -1.84
C ILE A 77 -2.89 -5.91 -2.37
N SER A 78 -3.66 -4.87 -2.68
CA SER A 78 -5.00 -5.03 -3.25
C SER A 78 -4.96 -5.75 -4.61
N GLU A 79 -3.97 -5.43 -5.45
CA GLU A 79 -3.73 -6.15 -6.70
C GLU A 79 -3.36 -7.61 -6.42
N GLN A 80 -2.39 -7.87 -5.53
CA GLN A 80 -1.98 -9.21 -5.11
C GLN A 80 -3.19 -10.05 -4.66
N LEU A 81 -4.10 -9.49 -3.86
CA LEU A 81 -5.32 -10.16 -3.41
C LEU A 81 -6.29 -10.44 -4.57
N SER A 82 -6.43 -9.49 -5.50
CA SER A 82 -7.34 -9.61 -6.65
C SER A 82 -6.97 -10.75 -7.58
N ILE A 83 -5.67 -11.02 -7.76
CA ILE A 83 -5.16 -12.09 -8.62
C ILE A 83 -4.66 -13.32 -7.83
N ASP A 84 -4.77 -13.29 -6.50
CA ASP A 84 -4.24 -14.32 -5.58
C ASP A 84 -2.76 -14.63 -5.85
N GLN A 85 -1.91 -13.59 -5.87
CA GLN A 85 -0.48 -13.70 -6.10
C GLN A 85 0.30 -13.07 -4.95
N PRO A 86 1.12 -13.83 -4.18
CA PRO A 86 1.35 -15.27 -4.32
C PRO A 86 0.11 -16.12 -4.02
N PRO A 87 -0.04 -17.31 -4.65
CA PRO A 87 -1.18 -18.20 -4.44
C PRO A 87 -1.46 -18.47 -2.96
N GLY A 88 -2.70 -18.24 -2.52
CA GLY A 88 -3.12 -18.38 -1.14
C GLY A 88 -3.03 -17.09 -0.30
N ILE A 89 -2.52 -15.99 -0.85
CA ILE A 89 -2.51 -14.69 -0.13
C ILE A 89 -3.93 -14.22 0.19
N ARG A 90 -4.91 -14.48 -0.68
CA ARG A 90 -6.31 -14.11 -0.44
C ARG A 90 -6.87 -14.83 0.79
N ALA A 91 -6.68 -16.14 0.87
CA ALA A 91 -7.12 -16.93 2.02
C ALA A 91 -6.38 -16.55 3.31
N ALA A 92 -5.11 -16.14 3.21
CA ALA A 92 -4.35 -15.65 4.34
C ALA A 92 -4.86 -14.29 4.84
N HIS A 93 -5.19 -13.38 3.92
CA HIS A 93 -5.81 -12.09 4.22
C HIS A 93 -7.19 -12.25 4.87
N GLU A 94 -8.06 -13.12 4.34
CA GLU A 94 -9.38 -13.37 4.92
C GLU A 94 -9.29 -13.84 6.39
N LYS A 95 -8.31 -14.69 6.70
CA LYS A 95 -8.05 -15.12 8.09
C LYS A 95 -7.56 -13.97 8.98
N LEU A 96 -6.70 -13.09 8.46
CA LEU A 96 -6.25 -11.90 9.18
C LEU A 96 -7.41 -10.94 9.43
N ALA A 97 -8.20 -10.63 8.41
CA ALA A 97 -9.35 -9.75 8.52
C ALA A 97 -10.39 -10.27 9.53
N ALA A 98 -10.69 -11.57 9.50
CA ALA A 98 -11.57 -12.20 10.48
C ALA A 98 -11.04 -12.13 11.92
N ARG A 99 -9.71 -12.12 12.10
CA ARG A 99 -9.08 -12.01 13.43
C ARG A 99 -9.01 -10.57 13.92
N CYS A 100 -8.71 -9.63 13.03
CA CYS A 100 -8.62 -8.21 13.34
C CYS A 100 -10.01 -7.53 13.43
N ASP A 101 -11.06 -8.19 12.93
CA ASP A 101 -12.39 -7.59 12.69
C ASP A 101 -12.31 -6.32 11.82
N CYS A 102 -11.28 -6.25 10.97
CA CYS A 102 -10.93 -5.06 10.21
C CYS A 102 -10.05 -5.42 9.00
N ALA A 103 -10.47 -5.03 7.80
CA ALA A 103 -9.70 -5.23 6.58
C ALA A 103 -8.47 -4.32 6.52
N HIS A 104 -8.58 -3.08 7.01
CA HIS A 104 -7.48 -2.12 7.05
C HIS A 104 -6.31 -2.63 7.90
N ASP A 105 -6.60 -3.15 9.10
CA ASP A 105 -5.59 -3.74 9.98
C ASP A 105 -4.98 -5.02 9.39
N ALA A 106 -5.79 -5.85 8.73
CA ALA A 106 -5.29 -7.03 8.02
C ALA A 106 -4.31 -6.64 6.92
N GLN A 107 -4.61 -5.57 6.17
CA GLN A 107 -3.75 -5.10 5.10
C GLN A 107 -2.48 -4.44 5.63
N HIS A 108 -2.54 -3.72 6.74
CA HIS A 108 -1.34 -3.25 7.46
C HIS A 108 -0.47 -4.42 7.94
N ALA A 109 -1.07 -5.49 8.45
CA ALA A 109 -0.31 -6.69 8.84
C ALA A 109 0.38 -7.35 7.64
N ILE A 110 -0.23 -7.33 6.46
CA ILE A 110 0.41 -7.79 5.22
C ILE A 110 1.50 -6.81 4.76
N MET A 111 1.26 -5.50 4.88
CA MET A 111 2.21 -4.45 4.49
C MET A 111 3.54 -4.56 5.22
N GLU A 112 3.53 -4.86 6.51
CA GLU A 112 4.77 -5.12 7.25
C GLU A 112 5.52 -6.36 6.72
N CYS A 113 4.81 -7.44 6.35
CA CYS A 113 5.44 -8.60 5.70
C CYS A 113 6.05 -8.24 4.34
N LEU A 114 5.36 -7.39 3.57
CA LEU A 114 5.82 -6.92 2.28
C LEU A 114 7.07 -6.04 2.45
N GLY A 115 7.07 -5.12 3.42
CA GLY A 115 8.21 -4.29 3.76
C GLY A 115 9.44 -5.11 4.16
N GLU A 116 9.28 -6.10 5.03
CA GLU A 116 10.35 -7.03 5.41
C GLU A 116 10.91 -7.77 4.18
N THR A 117 10.03 -8.26 3.31
CA THR A 117 10.42 -8.99 2.10
C THR A 117 11.21 -8.12 1.13
N ILE A 118 10.78 -6.87 0.92
CA ILE A 118 11.49 -5.90 0.07
C ILE A 118 12.85 -5.53 0.68
N TRP A 119 12.90 -5.27 1.99
CA TRP A 119 14.13 -4.94 2.69
C TRP A 119 15.17 -6.06 2.60
N GLU A 120 14.74 -7.31 2.80
CA GLU A 120 15.62 -8.47 2.65
C GLU A 120 16.18 -8.58 1.24
N ALA A 121 15.31 -8.52 0.23
CA ALA A 121 15.67 -8.56 -1.18
C ALA A 121 16.71 -7.50 -1.55
N GLN A 122 16.51 -6.26 -1.08
CA GLN A 122 17.46 -5.16 -1.28
C GLN A 122 18.81 -5.44 -0.59
N ARG A 123 18.78 -5.89 0.67
CA ARG A 123 19.99 -6.16 1.45
C ARG A 123 20.82 -7.33 0.89
N THR A 124 20.17 -8.37 0.36
CA THR A 124 20.83 -9.54 -0.22
C THR A 124 21.08 -9.43 -1.72
N ASN A 125 20.59 -8.35 -2.35
CA ASN A 125 20.63 -8.15 -3.80
C ASN A 125 20.04 -9.35 -4.57
N THR A 126 18.92 -9.87 -4.07
CA THR A 126 18.16 -10.97 -4.70
C THR A 126 16.72 -10.51 -4.98
N PRO A 127 15.99 -11.17 -5.89
CA PRO A 127 14.57 -10.91 -6.07
C PRO A 127 13.77 -11.15 -4.76
N PRO A 128 12.64 -10.45 -4.55
CA PRO A 128 11.71 -10.75 -3.46
C PRO A 128 11.25 -12.20 -3.46
N ASP A 129 11.40 -12.87 -2.32
CA ASP A 129 10.96 -14.25 -2.13
C ASP A 129 9.46 -14.29 -1.81
N SER A 130 8.68 -14.74 -2.80
CA SER A 130 7.22 -14.81 -2.71
C SER A 130 6.73 -15.88 -1.73
N ASP A 131 7.48 -16.96 -1.57
CA ASP A 131 7.13 -18.04 -0.64
C ASP A 131 7.39 -17.60 0.79
N ALA A 132 8.55 -16.97 1.05
CA ALA A 132 8.86 -16.39 2.35
C ALA A 132 7.83 -15.32 2.74
N TYR A 133 7.44 -14.46 1.80
CA TYR A 133 6.39 -13.45 1.99
C TYR A 133 5.07 -14.09 2.43
N LEU A 134 4.57 -15.10 1.70
CA LEU A 134 3.33 -15.79 2.06
C LEU A 134 3.42 -16.48 3.43
N GLN A 135 4.55 -17.13 3.73
CA GLN A 135 4.77 -17.80 5.01
C GLN A 135 4.73 -16.82 6.19
N ARG A 136 5.24 -15.60 6.03
CA ARG A 136 5.14 -14.55 7.05
C ARG A 136 3.68 -14.16 7.30
N ILE A 137 2.90 -13.95 6.25
CA ILE A 137 1.48 -13.61 6.36
C ILE A 137 0.72 -14.73 7.08
N LEU A 138 0.92 -15.99 6.68
CA LEU A 138 0.28 -17.15 7.31
C LEU A 138 0.64 -17.30 8.79
N ARG A 139 1.91 -17.05 9.16
CA ARG A 139 2.33 -17.03 10.57
C ARG A 139 1.64 -15.93 11.36
N ARG A 140 1.44 -14.75 10.76
CA ARG A 140 0.67 -13.68 11.40
C ARG A 140 -0.79 -14.04 11.54
N ALA A 141 -1.37 -14.71 10.54
CA ALA A 141 -2.75 -15.17 10.58
C ALA A 141 -3.01 -16.25 11.65
N SER A 142 -1.99 -17.00 12.05
CA SER A 142 -2.11 -18.12 13.01
C SER A 142 -1.71 -17.79 14.45
N ARG A 143 -1.08 -16.64 14.72
CA ARG A 143 -0.75 -16.20 16.07
C ARG A 143 -2.01 -15.65 16.76
N GLY A 144 -2.60 -16.47 17.63
CA GLY A 144 -3.68 -16.09 18.56
C GLY A 144 -3.16 -15.28 19.73
#